data_AF-A0A1M3NEP6-F1
#
_entry.id   AF-A0A1M3NEP6-F1
#
_cell.length_a   1.000
_cell.length_b   1.000
_cell.length_c   1.000
_cell.angle_alpha   90.00
_cell.angle_beta   90.00
_cell.angle_gamma   90.00
#
_symmetry.space_group_name_H-M   'P 1'
#
loop_
_entity.id
_entity.type
_entity.pdbx_description
1 polymer ?
#
loop_
_entity_poly.entity_id
_entity_poly.type
_entity_poly.pdbx_seq_one_letter_code
_entity_poly.pdbx_strand_id
1 'polypeptide(L)'
;MSWFSAKVRIACLVEGVGLSQYMDCLHIFIAVDFADAQARAIALGHTHEEECLNADNARVRWKFAEIVTLDCLGEELRDGVEVYSEPSGPSPNELVSFDHEFYPERSQPTQTI
;
A
#
# COMPACT_ATOMS: atom_id res chain seq x y z
N MET A 1 -18.42 -11.59 11.43
CA MET A 1 -17.57 -10.44 11.06
C MET A 1 -16.14 -10.91 11.15
N SER A 2 -15.30 -10.53 10.21
CA SER A 2 -13.91 -10.96 10.11
C SER A 2 -13.02 -9.77 9.83
N TRP A 3 -11.76 -9.88 10.20
CA TRP A 3 -10.71 -8.96 9.81
C TRP A 3 -10.35 -9.17 8.35
N PHE A 4 -10.03 -8.07 7.68
CA PHE A 4 -9.57 -8.01 6.31
C PHE A 4 -8.35 -7.09 6.23
N SER A 5 -7.42 -7.39 5.32
CA SER A 5 -6.47 -6.42 4.81
C SER A 5 -6.86 -6.00 3.39
N ALA A 6 -6.62 -4.74 3.05
CA ALA A 6 -6.73 -4.27 1.67
C ALA A 6 -5.56 -3.37 1.31
N LYS A 7 -4.91 -3.66 0.18
CA LYS A 7 -3.96 -2.76 -0.46
C LYS A 7 -4.73 -1.91 -1.48
N VAL A 8 -4.83 -0.61 -1.26
CA VAL A 8 -5.43 0.35 -2.21
C VAL A 8 -4.36 1.18 -2.88
N ARG A 9 -4.53 1.49 -4.16
CA ARG A 9 -3.57 2.27 -4.94
C ARG A 9 -4.12 3.64 -5.28
N ILE A 10 -3.32 4.67 -5.00
CA ILE A 10 -3.63 6.08 -5.26
C ILE A 10 -2.70 6.58 -6.36
N ALA A 11 -3.28 7.12 -7.43
CA ALA A 11 -2.55 7.79 -8.49
C ALA A 11 -2.28 9.26 -8.13
N CYS A 12 -1.04 9.69 -8.25
CA CYS A 12 -0.65 11.10 -8.19
C CYS A 12 -0.59 11.67 -9.60
N LEU A 13 -1.50 12.58 -9.91
CA LEU A 13 -1.63 13.25 -11.20
C LEU A 13 -1.17 14.70 -11.07
N VAL A 14 -0.22 15.12 -11.90
CA VAL A 14 0.27 16.51 -11.94
C VAL A 14 -0.17 17.19 -13.22
N GLU A 15 -0.74 18.38 -13.11
CA GLU A 15 -1.19 19.17 -14.27
C GLU A 15 -0.04 19.43 -15.24
N GLY A 16 -0.28 19.21 -16.54
CA GLY A 16 0.75 19.32 -17.58
C GLY A 16 1.70 18.13 -17.71
N VAL A 17 1.73 17.21 -16.74
CA VAL A 17 2.59 16.00 -16.77
C VAL A 17 1.76 14.73 -16.92
N GLY A 18 0.65 14.59 -16.18
CA GLY A 18 -0.14 13.36 -16.12
C GLY A 18 0.21 12.52 -14.89
N LEU A 19 0.15 11.19 -15.03
CA LEU A 19 0.51 10.26 -13.95
C LEU A 19 2.00 10.38 -13.62
N SER A 20 2.30 10.82 -12.41
CA SER A 20 3.67 10.98 -11.92
C SER A 20 4.12 9.76 -11.13
N GLN A 21 3.28 9.25 -10.23
CA GLN A 21 3.58 8.10 -9.38
C GLN A 21 2.31 7.45 -8.82
N TYR A 22 2.49 6.25 -8.26
CA TYR A 22 1.50 5.60 -7.41
C TYR A 22 1.94 5.64 -5.94
N MET A 23 0.97 5.71 -5.05
CA MET A 23 1.12 5.43 -3.63
C MET A 23 0.20 4.27 -3.27
N ASP A 24 0.78 3.22 -2.71
CA ASP A 24 0.00 2.09 -2.22
C ASP A 24 -0.20 2.23 -0.71
N CYS A 25 -1.44 2.08 -0.25
CA CYS A 25 -1.82 2.18 1.15
C CYS A 25 -2.41 0.85 1.62
N LEU A 26 -1.92 0.32 2.73
CA LEU A 26 -2.44 -0.91 3.33
C LEU A 26 -3.38 -0.57 4.49
N HIS A 27 -4.58 -1.13 4.47
CA HIS A 27 -5.57 -0.97 5.52
C HIS A 27 -5.90 -2.31 6.16
N ILE A 28 -6.12 -2.31 7.48
CA ILE A 28 -6.68 -3.43 8.21
C ILE A 28 -8.03 -2.98 8.79
N PHE A 29 -9.09 -3.74 8.55
CA PHE A 29 -10.44 -3.40 9.01
C PHE A 29 -11.32 -4.63 9.17
N ILE A 30 -12.46 -4.49 9.84
CA ILE A 30 -13.44 -5.57 10.04
C ILE A 30 -14.53 -5.46 8.98
N ALA A 31 -15.03 -6.55 8.42
CA ALA A 31 -16.22 -6.54 7.58
C ALA A 31 -17.12 -7.74 7.87
N VAL A 32 -18.38 -7.67 7.45
CA VAL A 32 -19.34 -8.77 7.64
C VAL A 32 -18.98 -9.96 6.76
N ASP A 33 -18.71 -9.69 5.49
CA ASP A 33 -18.32 -10.64 4.45
C ASP A 33 -17.42 -9.95 3.41
N PHE A 34 -17.06 -10.67 2.35
CA PHE A 34 -16.18 -10.15 1.30
C PHE A 34 -16.77 -8.97 0.51
N ALA A 35 -18.09 -8.94 0.30
CA ALA A 35 -18.74 -7.86 -0.44
C ALA A 35 -18.77 -6.56 0.39
N ASP A 36 -19.11 -6.67 1.67
CA ASP A 36 -18.96 -5.57 2.63
C ASP A 36 -17.49 -5.12 2.72
N ALA A 37 -16.54 -6.07 2.71
CA ALA A 37 -15.13 -5.74 2.76
C ALA A 37 -14.67 -4.93 1.55
N GLN A 38 -15.14 -5.29 0.34
CA GLN A 38 -14.86 -4.54 -0.87
C GLN A 38 -15.44 -3.13 -0.81
N ALA A 39 -16.70 -2.97 -0.38
CA ALA A 39 -17.32 -1.65 -0.24
C ALA A 39 -16.56 -0.77 0.77
N ARG A 40 -16.12 -1.36 1.89
CA ARG A 40 -15.29 -0.68 2.89
C ARG A 40 -13.92 -0.28 2.33
N ALA A 41 -13.25 -1.15 1.58
CA ALA A 41 -11.98 -0.84 0.95
C ALA A 41 -12.10 0.31 -0.07
N ILE A 42 -13.20 0.38 -0.83
CA ILE A 42 -13.51 1.52 -1.72
C ILE A 42 -13.64 2.80 -0.89
N ALA A 43 -14.42 2.77 0.20
CA ALA A 43 -14.61 3.93 1.06
C ALA A 43 -13.27 4.42 1.66
N LEU A 44 -12.40 3.50 2.10
CA LEU A 44 -11.06 3.82 2.59
C LEU A 44 -10.18 4.40 1.48
N GLY A 45 -10.22 3.85 0.27
CA GLY A 45 -9.52 4.38 -0.90
C GLY A 45 -9.88 5.86 -1.17
N HIS A 46 -11.17 6.19 -1.12
CA HIS A 46 -11.64 7.57 -1.30
C HIS A 46 -11.15 8.54 -0.23
N THR A 47 -10.77 8.09 0.98
CA THR A 47 -10.22 8.98 2.01
C THR A 47 -8.83 9.53 1.68
N HIS A 48 -8.13 8.94 0.71
CA HIS A 48 -6.83 9.40 0.22
C HIS A 48 -6.94 10.37 -0.97
N GLU A 49 -8.15 10.66 -1.43
CA GLU A 49 -8.32 11.61 -2.52
C GLU A 49 -8.21 13.04 -2.02
N GLU A 50 -7.30 13.80 -2.63
CA GLU A 50 -7.13 15.22 -2.34
C GLU A 50 -6.62 15.98 -3.56
N GLU A 51 -6.68 17.31 -3.49
CA GLU A 51 -6.15 18.21 -4.50
C GLU A 51 -5.37 19.33 -3.82
N CYS A 52 -4.15 19.59 -4.29
CA CYS A 52 -3.25 20.59 -3.74
C CYS A 52 -2.39 21.22 -4.83
N LEU A 53 -1.60 22.24 -4.47
CA LEU A 53 -0.57 22.81 -5.34
C LEU A 53 0.80 22.29 -4.89
N ASN A 54 1.66 21.92 -5.84
CA ASN A 54 3.05 21.60 -5.55
C ASN A 54 3.93 22.87 -5.46
N ALA A 55 5.23 22.69 -5.25
CA ALA A 55 6.21 23.79 -5.13
C ALA A 55 6.30 24.69 -6.38
N ASP A 56 5.92 24.17 -7.55
CA ASP A 56 5.94 24.90 -8.82
C ASP A 56 4.59 25.56 -9.14
N ASN A 57 3.67 25.63 -8.16
CA ASN A 57 2.27 26.05 -8.34
C ASN A 57 1.47 25.21 -9.35
N ALA A 58 1.96 24.04 -9.74
CA ALA A 58 1.20 23.11 -10.54
C ALA A 58 0.19 22.36 -9.67
N ARG A 59 -1.01 22.18 -10.19
CA ARG A 59 -2.08 21.44 -9.53
C ARG A 59 -1.74 19.94 -9.49
N VAL A 60 -1.87 19.35 -8.31
CA VAL A 60 -1.70 17.93 -8.04
C VAL A 60 -3.02 17.34 -7.57
N ARG A 61 -3.39 16.18 -8.10
CA ARG A 61 -4.55 15.40 -7.67
C ARG A 61 -4.13 14.01 -7.26
N TRP A 62 -4.48 13.63 -6.05
CA TRP A 62 -4.43 12.25 -5.58
C TRP A 62 -5.78 11.59 -5.83
N LYS A 63 -5.77 10.49 -6.58
CA LYS A 63 -6.98 9.81 -7.04
C LYS A 63 -6.92 8.33 -6.71
N PHE A 64 -7.96 7.82 -6.07
CA PHE A 64 -8.12 6.39 -5.84
C PHE A 64 -8.24 5.68 -7.19
N ALA A 65 -7.29 4.79 -7.48
CA ALA A 65 -7.16 4.13 -8.78
C ALA A 65 -7.77 2.72 -8.75
N GLU A 66 -7.41 1.91 -7.76
CA GLU A 66 -7.85 0.52 -7.66
C GLU A 66 -7.65 -0.08 -6.26
N ILE A 67 -8.40 -1.15 -5.96
CA ILE A 67 -8.06 -2.10 -4.89
C ILE A 67 -7.11 -3.13 -5.49
N VAL A 68 -5.87 -3.18 -5.02
CA VAL A 68 -4.82 -4.08 -5.50
C VAL A 68 -4.99 -5.48 -4.90
N THR A 69 -5.20 -5.57 -3.58
CA THR A 69 -5.50 -6.83 -2.88
C THR A 69 -6.61 -6.62 -1.85
N LEU A 70 -7.34 -7.68 -1.54
CA LEU A 70 -8.37 -7.73 -0.50
C LEU A 70 -8.43 -9.13 0.08
N ASP A 71 -7.95 -9.29 1.32
CA ASP A 71 -7.66 -10.59 1.91
C ASP A 71 -8.41 -10.75 3.24
N CYS A 72 -9.07 -11.90 3.45
CA CYS A 72 -9.74 -12.22 4.71
C CYS A 72 -8.75 -12.83 5.70
N LEU A 73 -8.58 -12.20 6.85
CA LEU A 73 -7.64 -12.61 7.90
C LEU A 73 -8.30 -13.53 8.96
N GLY A 74 -9.63 -13.69 8.89
CA GLY A 74 -10.42 -14.50 9.83
C GLY A 74 -11.10 -13.69 10.92
N GLU A 75 -11.77 -14.36 11.85
CA GLU A 75 -12.59 -13.70 12.90
C GLU A 75 -11.75 -12.95 13.95
N GLU A 76 -10.51 -13.39 14.19
CA GLU A 76 -9.58 -12.80 15.13
C GLU A 76 -8.29 -12.37 14.43
N LEU A 77 -7.80 -11.16 14.76
CA LEU A 77 -6.50 -10.69 14.30
C LEU A 77 -5.42 -11.31 15.22
N ARG A 78 -4.73 -12.32 14.70
CA ARG A 78 -3.69 -13.05 15.43
C ARG A 78 -2.36 -12.31 15.37
N ASP A 79 -1.56 -12.43 16.43
CA ASP A 79 -0.19 -11.92 16.45
C ASP A 79 0.65 -12.59 15.34
N GLY A 80 1.44 -11.79 14.64
CA GLY A 80 2.29 -12.25 13.53
C GLY A 80 1.55 -12.61 12.22
N VAL A 81 0.27 -12.27 12.05
CA VAL A 81 -0.43 -12.50 10.77
C VAL A 81 0.22 -11.69 9.65
N GLU A 82 0.61 -12.36 8.57
CA GLU A 82 1.02 -11.68 7.34
C GLU A 82 -0.22 -11.08 6.68
N VAL A 83 -0.15 -9.78 6.39
CA VAL A 83 -1.25 -9.02 5.78
C VAL A 83 -0.97 -8.62 4.33
N TYR A 84 0.29 -8.75 3.89
CA TYR A 84 0.76 -8.40 2.57
C TYR A 84 2.18 -8.93 2.31
N SER A 85 2.44 -9.41 1.09
CA SER A 85 3.79 -9.68 0.58
C SER A 85 3.83 -9.44 -0.94
N GLU A 86 4.95 -8.91 -1.43
CA GLU A 86 5.23 -8.84 -2.88
C GLU A 86 6.71 -9.13 -3.17
N PRO A 87 7.02 -9.70 -4.34
CA PRO A 87 8.41 -9.78 -4.79
C PRO A 87 9.00 -8.38 -4.95
N SER A 88 10.14 -8.13 -4.32
CA SER A 88 10.97 -6.95 -4.58
C SER A 88 12.25 -7.36 -5.31
N GLY A 89 12.69 -6.49 -6.23
CA GLY A 89 13.97 -6.66 -6.91
C GLY A 89 15.14 -6.16 -6.05
N PRO A 90 16.36 -6.64 -6.31
CA PRO A 90 17.56 -6.10 -5.67
C PRO A 90 17.77 -4.63 -6.08
N SER A 91 18.52 -3.88 -5.26
CA SER A 91 18.93 -2.53 -5.69
C SER A 91 19.83 -2.61 -6.95
N PRO A 92 19.88 -1.57 -7.82
CA PRO A 92 20.62 -1.64 -9.08
C PRO A 92 22.09 -2.04 -8.97
N ASN A 93 22.71 -1.84 -7.80
CA ASN A 93 24.13 -2.12 -7.54
C ASN A 93 24.34 -3.30 -6.59
N GLU A 94 23.27 -3.98 -6.18
CA GLU A 94 23.35 -5.12 -5.28
C GLU A 94 23.68 -6.39 -6.07
N LEU A 95 24.91 -6.85 -5.90
CA LEU A 95 25.43 -8.08 -6.49
C LEU A 95 25.84 -9.01 -5.35
N VAL A 96 24.92 -9.91 -4.98
CA VAL A 96 25.16 -10.96 -4.00
C VAL A 96 25.32 -12.30 -4.73
N SER A 97 26.30 -13.10 -4.32
CA SER A 97 26.46 -14.46 -4.84
C SER A 97 25.38 -15.38 -4.27
N PHE A 98 25.19 -16.55 -4.90
CA PHE A 98 24.26 -17.57 -4.40
C PHE A 98 24.57 -17.99 -2.95
N ASP A 99 25.86 -18.13 -2.62
CA ASP A 99 26.32 -18.53 -1.28
C ASP A 99 26.45 -17.35 -0.31
N HIS A 100 25.88 -16.19 -0.63
CA HIS A 100 25.91 -15.04 0.27
C HIS A 100 25.07 -15.31 1.53
N GLU A 101 25.64 -15.02 2.70
CA GLU A 101 24.93 -15.10 3.97
C GLU A 101 24.37 -13.71 4.33
N PHE A 102 23.07 -13.65 4.60
CA PHE A 102 22.39 -12.42 5.04
C PHE A 102 22.41 -12.29 6.56
N TYR A 103 22.51 -11.05 7.05
CA TYR A 103 22.58 -10.71 8.48
C TYR A 103 21.43 -9.78 8.90
N PRO A 104 20.17 -10.27 8.94
CA PRO A 104 18.98 -9.45 9.14
C PRO A 104 18.96 -8.69 10.47
N GLU A 105 19.65 -9.19 11.50
CA GLU A 105 19.78 -8.56 12.81
C GLU A 105 20.51 -7.21 12.78
N ARG A 106 21.22 -6.90 11.68
CA ARG A 106 21.90 -5.61 11.48
C ARG A 106 21.00 -4.54 10.86
N SER A 107 19.76 -4.88 10.54
CA SER A 107 18.80 -3.97 9.90
C SER A 107 18.53 -2.74 10.77
N GLN A 108 18.43 -1.57 10.12
CA GLN A 108 18.08 -0.29 10.77
C GLN A 108 16.84 0.29 10.07
N PRO A 109 15.63 -0.19 10.40
CA PRO A 109 14.41 0.29 9.77
C PRO A 109 14.07 1.71 10.22
N THR A 110 13.51 2.51 9.32
CA THR A 110 12.89 3.80 9.63
C THR A 110 11.39 3.63 9.84
N GLN A 111 10.79 4.43 10.74
CA GLN A 111 9.34 4.54 10.80
C GLN A 111 8.84 5.36 9.60
N THR A 112 7.81 4.87 8.94
CA THR A 112 7.26 5.46 7.71
C THR A 112 5.86 6.07 7.90
N ILE A 113 5.35 6.07 9.14
CA ILE A 113 4.05 6.64 9.53
C ILE A 113 4.23 7.84 10.44
#